data_AF-A0A5C8M9P5-F1
#
_entry.id   AF-A0A5C8M9P5-F1
#
_cell.length_a   1.000
_cell.length_b   1.000
_cell.length_c   1.000
_cell.angle_alpha   90.00
_cell.angle_beta   90.00
_cell.angle_gamma   90.00
#
_symmetry.space_group_name_H-M   'P 1'
#
loop_
_entity.id
_entity.type
_entity.pdbx_description
1 polymer ?
#
loop_
_entity_poly.entity_id
_entity_poly.type
_entity_poly.pdbx_seq_one_letter_code
_entity_poly.pdbx_strand_id
1 'polypeptide(L)'
;MKGGLALRIGIDSFTLRELNLDPYQCLDYANKRGLDGVQFGGMDGLSSKRDLGELLHLRDYADSLGMYINVSVGMCNPILFQQSEDEVRTAMIHDIQAFAKAGWHELAGIISRNNERYKHPVPWNTHLSKSADFVRSLRPVLEECGSRINLENHGDSTFDILHVVEAAGADICGVNLDTGNTLVNAEDKWKKGFQAVPSICGGFWKN
;
A
#
# COMPACT_ATOMS: atom_id res chain seq x y z
N MET A 1 -4.75 33.19 -4.50
CA MET A 1 -4.59 32.02 -5.40
C MET A 1 -4.48 30.79 -4.51
N LYS A 2 -5.41 29.84 -4.59
CA LYS A 2 -5.24 28.54 -3.91
C LYS A 2 -4.13 27.81 -4.67
N GLY A 3 -2.96 27.67 -4.07
CA GLY A 3 -1.89 26.82 -4.62
C GLY A 3 -2.43 25.40 -4.69
N GLY A 4 -2.80 24.95 -5.88
CA GLY A 4 -3.10 23.55 -6.10
C GLY A 4 -1.82 22.76 -5.87
N LEU A 5 -1.87 21.76 -4.99
CA LEU A 5 -0.79 20.79 -4.85
C LEU A 5 -0.51 20.21 -6.23
N ALA A 6 0.73 20.36 -6.71
CA ALA A 6 1.16 19.76 -7.95
C ALA A 6 1.08 18.24 -7.82
N LEU A 7 0.48 17.58 -8.82
CA LEU A 7 0.44 16.12 -8.88
C LEU A 7 1.87 15.59 -8.98
N ARG A 8 2.28 14.75 -8.03
CA ARG A 8 3.59 14.07 -8.05
C ARG A 8 3.45 12.70 -8.71
N ILE A 9 4.36 12.35 -9.60
CA ILE A 9 4.31 11.11 -10.39
C ILE A 9 5.54 10.27 -10.08
N GLY A 10 5.33 9.05 -9.57
CA GLY A 10 6.39 8.10 -9.24
C GLY A 10 6.28 6.80 -10.02
N ILE A 11 7.07 5.81 -9.61
CA ILE A 11 7.07 4.46 -10.18
C ILE A 11 7.02 3.39 -9.10
N ASP A 12 6.34 2.28 -9.37
CA ASP A 12 6.41 1.09 -8.53
C ASP A 12 7.69 0.29 -8.83
N SER A 13 8.47 -0.02 -7.79
CA SER A 13 9.71 -0.80 -7.90
C SER A 13 9.50 -2.19 -8.51
N PHE A 14 8.30 -2.77 -8.41
CA PHE A 14 7.94 -4.02 -9.07
C PHE A 14 8.11 -3.94 -10.60
N THR A 15 7.91 -2.76 -11.18
CA THR A 15 8.14 -2.51 -12.61
C THR A 15 9.62 -2.59 -12.99
N LEU A 16 10.51 -2.37 -12.01
CA LEU A 16 11.97 -2.36 -12.19
C LEU A 16 12.63 -3.68 -11.80
N ARG A 17 11.87 -4.69 -11.34
CA ARG A 17 12.40 -5.92 -10.75
C ARG A 17 13.43 -6.67 -11.63
N GLU A 18 13.25 -6.68 -12.96
CA GLU A 18 14.13 -7.39 -13.88
C GLU A 18 15.53 -6.74 -13.99
N LEU A 19 15.66 -5.50 -13.53
CA LEU A 19 16.93 -4.78 -13.46
C LEU A 19 17.74 -5.13 -12.21
N ASN A 20 17.15 -5.87 -11.25
CA ASN A 20 17.78 -6.27 -9.98
C ASN A 20 18.45 -5.10 -9.23
N LEU A 21 17.77 -3.95 -9.21
CA LEU A 21 18.25 -2.75 -8.54
C LEU A 21 17.96 -2.82 -7.03
N ASP A 22 18.91 -2.35 -6.22
CA ASP A 22 18.66 -2.07 -4.81
C ASP A 22 17.76 -0.81 -4.65
N PRO A 23 17.25 -0.51 -3.43
CA PRO A 23 16.38 0.64 -3.21
C PRO A 23 16.99 2.01 -3.59
N TYR A 24 18.29 2.20 -3.35
CA TYR A 24 18.99 3.43 -3.70
C TYR A 24 19.10 3.57 -5.23
N GLN A 25 19.43 2.47 -5.90
CA GLN A 25 19.49 2.41 -7.35
C GLN A 25 18.11 2.61 -8.01
N CYS A 26 17.02 2.18 -7.36
CA CYS A 26 15.66 2.48 -7.82
C CYS A 26 15.35 3.98 -7.76
N LEU A 27 15.73 4.66 -6.67
CA LEU A 27 15.59 6.12 -6.53
C LEU A 27 16.42 6.84 -7.59
N ASP A 28 17.68 6.46 -7.78
CA ASP A 28 18.55 6.99 -8.85
C ASP A 28 17.94 6.79 -10.24
N TYR A 29 17.39 5.61 -10.51
CA TYR A 29 16.77 5.27 -11.79
C TYR A 29 15.57 6.19 -12.08
N ALA A 30 14.73 6.41 -11.07
CA ALA A 30 13.54 7.24 -11.16
C ALA A 30 13.90 8.73 -11.25
N ASN A 31 14.82 9.22 -10.43
CA ASN A 31 15.30 10.61 -10.47
C ASN A 31 15.86 10.99 -11.85
N LYS A 32 16.70 10.11 -12.44
CA LYS A 32 17.27 10.32 -13.79
C LYS A 32 16.21 10.44 -14.90
N ARG A 33 14.97 10.01 -14.64
CA ARG A 33 13.83 10.08 -15.56
C ARG A 33 12.84 11.19 -15.23
N GLY A 34 13.13 12.02 -14.23
CA GLY A 34 12.26 13.10 -13.78
C GLY A 34 11.01 12.61 -13.06
N LEU A 35 11.07 11.44 -12.43
CA LEU A 35 10.01 10.94 -11.56
C LEU A 35 10.21 11.46 -10.13
N ASP A 36 9.10 11.69 -9.44
CA ASP A 36 9.07 12.33 -8.13
C ASP A 36 9.25 11.35 -6.96
N GLY A 37 9.19 10.03 -7.18
CA GLY A 37 9.21 9.06 -6.10
C GLY A 37 9.17 7.60 -6.54
N VAL A 38 9.32 6.70 -5.56
CA VAL A 38 9.28 5.25 -5.74
C VAL A 38 8.37 4.60 -4.70
N GLN A 39 7.53 3.67 -5.13
CA GLN A 39 6.79 2.76 -4.24
C GLN A 39 7.56 1.45 -4.11
N PHE A 40 7.80 1.00 -2.87
CA PHE A 40 8.44 -0.28 -2.57
C PHE A 40 7.46 -1.30 -1.99
N GLY A 41 7.70 -2.58 -2.32
CA GLY A 41 6.82 -3.70 -1.98
C GLY A 41 6.77 -4.11 -0.49
N GLY A 42 7.59 -3.50 0.37
CA GLY A 42 7.53 -3.68 1.82
C GLY A 42 8.88 -3.86 2.50
N MET A 43 8.85 -4.18 3.80
CA MET A 43 10.03 -4.16 4.69
C MET A 43 11.20 -5.00 4.17
N ASP A 44 10.94 -6.22 3.69
CA ASP A 44 12.01 -7.15 3.29
C ASP A 44 12.83 -6.63 2.09
N GLY A 45 12.24 -5.77 1.25
CA GLY A 45 12.94 -5.11 0.14
C GLY A 45 13.76 -3.89 0.56
N LEU A 46 13.52 -3.36 1.76
CA LEU A 46 14.17 -2.15 2.29
C LEU A 46 15.25 -2.47 3.32
N SER A 47 14.97 -3.41 4.21
CA SER A 47 15.88 -3.85 5.26
C SER A 47 15.63 -5.31 5.61
N SER A 48 16.55 -6.19 5.19
CA SER A 48 16.47 -7.63 5.51
C SER A 48 16.58 -7.92 7.01
N LYS A 49 17.16 -6.99 7.78
CA LYS A 49 17.29 -7.06 9.24
C LYS A 49 16.22 -6.26 9.97
N ARG A 50 15.30 -5.61 9.24
CA ARG A 50 14.25 -4.72 9.78
C ARG A 50 14.84 -3.62 10.67
N ASP A 51 16.00 -3.10 10.26
CA ASP A 51 16.74 -2.07 10.96
C ASP A 51 16.17 -0.69 10.66
N LEU A 52 15.78 0.04 11.71
CA LEU A 52 15.22 1.38 11.56
C LEU A 52 16.25 2.38 10.97
N GLY A 53 17.53 2.22 11.28
CA GLY A 53 18.59 3.09 10.75
C GLY A 53 18.72 2.96 9.22
N GLU A 54 18.60 1.75 8.67
CA GLU A 54 18.57 1.52 7.22
C GLU A 54 17.39 2.24 6.55
N LEU A 55 16.21 2.26 7.19
CA LEU A 55 15.03 2.99 6.67
C LEU A 55 15.24 4.51 6.72
N LEU A 56 15.78 5.03 7.83
CA LEU A 56 16.06 6.45 7.99
C LEU A 56 17.12 6.94 6.99
N HIS A 57 18.18 6.17 6.76
CA HIS A 57 19.16 6.50 5.74
C HIS A 57 18.57 6.49 4.33
N LEU A 58 17.69 5.53 4.01
CA LEU A 58 17.00 5.52 2.72
C LEU A 58 16.07 6.73 2.57
N ARG A 59 15.39 7.12 3.66
CA ARG A 59 14.57 8.33 3.71
C ARG A 59 15.41 9.58 3.44
N ASP A 60 16.52 9.76 4.16
CA ASP A 60 17.43 10.90 3.99
C ASP A 60 17.98 10.96 2.56
N TYR A 61 18.30 9.81 1.98
CA TYR A 61 18.75 9.73 0.61
C TYR A 61 17.67 10.17 -0.39
N ALA A 62 16.44 9.69 -0.25
CA ALA A 62 15.32 10.15 -1.09
C ALA A 62 15.07 11.66 -0.94
N ASP A 63 15.11 12.18 0.28
CA ASP A 63 14.96 13.63 0.55
C ASP A 63 16.09 14.44 -0.10
N SER A 64 17.33 13.93 -0.13
CA SER A 64 18.46 14.57 -0.83
C SER A 64 18.26 14.68 -2.34
N LEU A 65 17.43 13.80 -2.92
CA LEU A 65 17.03 13.81 -4.32
C LEU A 65 15.72 14.60 -4.55
N GLY A 66 15.07 15.11 -3.49
CA GLY A 66 13.75 15.73 -3.57
C GLY A 66 12.62 14.74 -3.85
N MET A 67 12.83 13.44 -3.62
CA MET A 67 11.91 12.36 -3.96
C MET A 67 11.06 11.91 -2.77
N TYR A 68 9.88 11.35 -3.04
CA TYR A 68 9.09 10.64 -2.02
C TYR A 68 9.28 9.12 -2.10
N ILE A 69 9.01 8.46 -0.98
CA ILE A 69 8.93 7.00 -0.88
C ILE A 69 7.53 6.63 -0.39
N ASN A 70 6.92 5.64 -1.05
CA ASN A 70 5.77 4.90 -0.54
C ASN A 70 6.20 3.47 -0.19
N VAL A 71 5.57 2.88 0.81
CA VAL A 71 5.89 1.53 1.30
C VAL A 71 4.63 0.70 1.47
N SER A 72 4.76 -0.61 1.44
CA SER A 72 3.67 -1.56 1.61
C SER A 72 3.81 -2.37 2.90
N VAL A 73 2.69 -2.65 3.55
CA VAL A 73 2.58 -3.67 4.62
C VAL A 73 2.32 -5.07 4.07
N GLY A 74 2.11 -5.20 2.75
CA GLY A 74 1.95 -6.47 2.06
C GLY A 74 0.53 -7.04 2.15
N MET A 75 0.43 -8.35 2.37
CA MET A 75 -0.85 -9.07 2.35
C MET A 75 -1.66 -8.80 3.64
N CYS A 76 -2.91 -8.36 3.48
CA CYS A 76 -3.85 -8.10 4.57
C CYS A 76 -4.99 -9.12 4.64
N ASN A 77 -4.89 -10.23 3.90
CA ASN A 77 -5.87 -11.31 3.90
C ASN A 77 -5.34 -12.56 4.62
N PRO A 78 -5.85 -12.87 5.84
CA PRO A 78 -5.35 -14.00 6.63
C PRO A 78 -5.46 -15.38 5.97
N ILE A 79 -6.39 -15.55 5.05
CA ILE A 79 -6.55 -16.82 4.32
C ILE A 79 -5.36 -17.10 3.40
N LEU A 80 -4.61 -16.06 3.02
CA LEU A 80 -3.47 -16.13 2.11
C LEU A 80 -2.13 -16.06 2.83
N PHE A 81 -2.12 -16.07 4.17
CA PHE A 81 -0.88 -16.08 4.94
C PHE A 81 -0.21 -17.45 4.88
N GLN A 82 1.13 -17.44 4.86
CA GLN A 82 1.92 -18.66 4.99
C GLN A 82 2.23 -18.98 6.47
N GLN A 83 2.26 -17.95 7.31
CA GLN A 83 2.43 -18.00 8.76
C GLN A 83 1.06 -17.88 9.46
N SER A 84 1.05 -18.03 10.78
CA SER A 84 -0.17 -17.79 11.56
C SER A 84 -0.58 -16.31 11.52
N GLU A 85 -1.87 -16.06 11.73
CA GLU A 85 -2.41 -14.69 11.77
C GLU A 85 -1.73 -13.84 12.85
N ASP A 86 -1.41 -14.41 14.02
CA ASP A 86 -0.76 -13.69 15.11
C ASP A 86 0.70 -13.35 14.81
N GLU A 87 1.45 -14.24 14.13
CA GLU A 87 2.81 -13.96 13.66
C GLU A 87 2.82 -12.82 12.64
N VAL A 88 1.93 -12.87 11.65
CA VAL A 88 1.82 -11.81 10.63
C VAL A 88 1.38 -10.49 11.27
N ARG A 89 0.40 -10.51 12.18
CA ARG A 89 -0.04 -9.30 12.90
C ARG A 89 1.09 -8.67 13.68
N THR A 90 1.87 -9.47 14.41
CA THR A 90 3.01 -9.00 15.20
C THR A 90 4.08 -8.36 14.31
N ALA A 91 4.43 -9.01 13.20
CA ALA A 91 5.40 -8.47 12.25
C ALA A 91 4.90 -7.17 11.60
N MET A 92 3.63 -7.11 11.21
CA MET A 92 3.04 -5.93 10.58
C MET A 92 2.95 -4.73 11.55
N ILE A 93 2.66 -4.96 12.83
CA ILE A 93 2.70 -3.92 13.87
C ILE A 93 4.10 -3.30 13.95
N HIS A 94 5.14 -4.14 13.97
CA HIS A 94 6.53 -3.67 13.98
C HIS A 94 6.86 -2.84 12.73
N ASP A 95 6.43 -3.30 11.56
CA ASP A 95 6.67 -2.60 10.29
C ASP A 95 5.95 -1.25 10.24
N ILE A 96 4.68 -1.18 10.66
CA ILE A 96 3.93 0.08 10.76
C ILE A 96 4.66 1.08 11.65
N GLN A 97 5.13 0.65 12.83
CA GLN A 97 5.87 1.52 13.75
C GLN A 97 7.21 1.99 13.15
N ALA A 98 7.92 1.12 12.43
CA ALA A 98 9.18 1.48 11.77
C ALA A 98 8.95 2.47 10.62
N PHE A 99 7.95 2.22 9.78
CA PHE A 99 7.57 3.12 8.68
C PHE A 99 7.11 4.48 9.18
N ALA A 100 6.32 4.53 10.26
CA ALA A 100 5.90 5.77 10.89
C ALA A 100 7.09 6.58 11.41
N LYS A 101 8.10 5.93 12.02
CA LYS A 101 9.34 6.59 12.44
C LYS A 101 10.17 7.11 11.27
N ALA A 102 10.06 6.49 10.09
CA ALA A 102 10.65 6.99 8.84
C ALA A 102 9.78 8.04 8.11
N GLY A 103 8.65 8.44 8.71
CA GLY A 103 7.73 9.44 8.16
C GLY A 103 6.83 8.92 7.03
N TRP A 104 6.68 7.61 6.90
CA TRP A 104 5.77 6.98 5.93
C TRP A 104 4.50 6.52 6.63
N HIS A 105 3.38 7.18 6.32
CA HIS A 105 2.10 6.97 7.00
C HIS A 105 1.00 6.39 6.10
N GLU A 106 1.11 6.57 4.78
CA GLU A 106 0.18 6.00 3.80
C GLU A 106 0.77 4.70 3.26
N LEU A 107 0.33 3.57 3.82
CA LEU A 107 0.94 2.27 3.62
C LEU A 107 0.12 1.45 2.62
N ALA A 108 0.70 0.99 1.53
CA ALA A 108 -0.01 0.12 0.59
C ALA A 108 -0.28 -1.27 1.22
N GLY A 109 -1.34 -1.95 0.78
CA GLY A 109 -1.62 -3.33 1.16
C GLY A 109 -2.46 -4.02 0.09
N ILE A 110 -2.49 -5.36 0.08
CA ILE A 110 -3.26 -6.15 -0.89
C ILE A 110 -4.10 -7.20 -0.16
N ILE A 111 -5.23 -7.62 -0.74
CA ILE A 111 -6.07 -8.71 -0.21
C ILE A 111 -6.19 -9.92 -1.16
N SER A 112 -5.69 -9.79 -2.38
CA SER A 112 -5.57 -10.85 -3.38
C SER A 112 -4.28 -10.67 -4.19
N ARG A 113 -3.91 -11.69 -4.96
CA ARG A 113 -2.73 -11.65 -5.84
C ARG A 113 -3.06 -11.94 -7.28
N ASN A 114 -4.08 -12.75 -7.54
CA ASN A 114 -4.32 -13.28 -8.87
C ASN A 114 -5.80 -13.57 -9.12
N ASN A 115 -6.27 -14.73 -8.66
CA ASN A 115 -7.57 -15.28 -9.03
C ASN A 115 -8.28 -15.92 -7.84
N GLU A 116 -7.97 -15.44 -6.64
CA GLU A 116 -8.52 -15.97 -5.40
C GLU A 116 -10.04 -15.92 -5.42
N ARG A 117 -10.63 -14.84 -5.95
CA ARG A 117 -12.09 -14.71 -6.14
C ARG A 117 -12.71 -15.86 -6.95
N TYR A 118 -11.97 -16.42 -7.91
CA TYR A 118 -12.51 -17.34 -8.91
C TYR A 118 -12.11 -18.80 -8.68
N LYS A 119 -10.94 -19.06 -8.10
CA LYS A 119 -10.35 -20.40 -7.99
C LYS A 119 -10.13 -20.88 -6.57
N HIS A 120 -10.11 -19.98 -5.59
CA HIS A 120 -9.82 -20.38 -4.22
C HIS A 120 -11.00 -21.17 -3.62
N PRO A 121 -10.77 -22.25 -2.84
CA PRO A 121 -11.84 -23.05 -2.26
C PRO A 121 -12.64 -22.30 -1.17
N VAL A 122 -12.04 -21.29 -0.54
CA VAL A 122 -12.75 -20.43 0.41
C VAL A 122 -13.55 -19.37 -0.36
N PRO A 123 -14.85 -19.17 -0.07
CA PRO A 123 -15.67 -18.19 -0.76
C PRO A 123 -15.11 -16.76 -0.66
N TRP A 124 -15.18 -16.01 -1.76
CA TRP A 124 -14.62 -14.64 -1.84
C TRP A 124 -15.14 -13.70 -0.74
N ASN A 125 -16.42 -13.77 -0.38
CA ASN A 125 -16.96 -12.95 0.71
C ASN A 125 -16.30 -13.25 2.06
N THR A 126 -15.81 -14.47 2.28
CA THR A 126 -15.04 -14.82 3.47
C THR A 126 -13.63 -14.21 3.42
N HIS A 127 -13.01 -14.09 2.24
CA HIS A 127 -11.77 -13.32 2.06
C HIS A 127 -11.98 -11.84 2.43
N LEU A 128 -13.05 -11.22 1.95
CA LEU A 128 -13.35 -9.82 2.26
C LEU A 128 -13.58 -9.61 3.76
N SER A 129 -14.42 -10.44 4.40
CA SER A 129 -14.71 -10.30 5.83
C SER A 129 -13.46 -10.52 6.69
N LYS A 130 -12.66 -11.55 6.37
CA LYS A 130 -11.42 -11.83 7.12
C LYS A 130 -10.36 -10.76 6.94
N SER A 131 -10.27 -10.16 5.74
CA SER A 131 -9.38 -9.03 5.51
C SER A 131 -9.82 -7.80 6.32
N ALA A 132 -11.13 -7.53 6.39
CA ALA A 132 -11.66 -6.41 7.19
C ALA A 132 -11.40 -6.60 8.69
N ASP A 133 -11.64 -7.80 9.21
CA ASP A 133 -11.35 -8.15 10.60
C ASP A 133 -9.86 -7.98 10.92
N PHE A 134 -8.99 -8.43 10.01
CA PHE A 134 -7.54 -8.31 10.19
C PHE A 134 -7.07 -6.86 10.17
N VAL A 135 -7.48 -6.06 9.18
CA VAL A 135 -7.13 -4.62 9.13
C VAL A 135 -7.66 -3.90 10.37
N ARG A 136 -8.88 -4.19 10.82
CA ARG A 136 -9.45 -3.63 12.05
C ARG A 136 -8.65 -4.03 13.29
N SER A 137 -8.08 -5.23 13.33
CA SER A 137 -7.22 -5.65 14.45
C SER A 137 -5.93 -4.82 14.59
N LEU A 138 -5.51 -4.14 13.51
CA LEU A 138 -4.35 -3.24 13.49
C LEU A 138 -4.69 -1.80 13.89
N ARG A 139 -5.97 -1.49 14.13
CA ARG A 139 -6.43 -0.15 14.52
C ARG A 139 -5.58 0.50 15.62
N PRO A 140 -5.23 -0.18 16.74
CA PRO A 140 -4.48 0.46 17.82
C PRO A 140 -3.13 1.02 17.35
N VAL A 141 -2.37 0.26 16.55
CA VAL A 141 -1.04 0.72 16.06
C VAL A 141 -1.19 1.78 14.97
N LEU A 142 -2.22 1.68 14.12
CA LEU A 142 -2.48 2.66 13.06
C LEU A 142 -2.85 4.01 13.65
N GLU A 143 -3.71 4.04 14.67
CA GLU A 143 -4.07 5.27 15.39
C GLU A 143 -2.87 5.83 16.18
N GLU A 144 -2.11 4.99 16.89
CA GLU A 144 -0.90 5.39 17.61
C GLU A 144 0.13 6.07 16.67
N CYS A 145 0.31 5.52 15.47
CA CYS A 145 1.28 5.99 14.50
C CYS A 145 0.76 7.11 13.59
N GLY A 146 -0.55 7.42 13.63
CA GLY A 146 -1.19 8.30 12.66
C GLY A 146 -1.07 7.78 11.21
N SER A 147 -1.09 6.46 11.03
CA SER A 147 -0.89 5.78 9.75
C SER A 147 -2.18 5.15 9.23
N ARG A 148 -2.22 4.90 7.92
CA ARG A 148 -3.37 4.32 7.21
C ARG A 148 -2.92 3.23 6.24
N ILE A 149 -3.70 2.15 6.13
CA ILE A 149 -3.48 1.11 5.11
C ILE A 149 -4.37 1.40 3.89
N ASN A 150 -3.78 1.53 2.71
CA ASN A 150 -4.48 1.73 1.45
C ASN A 150 -4.47 0.45 0.63
N LEU A 151 -5.63 -0.20 0.53
CA LEU A 151 -5.78 -1.46 -0.18
C LEU A 151 -5.75 -1.23 -1.68
N GLU A 152 -4.81 -1.91 -2.33
CA GLU A 152 -4.71 -1.94 -3.77
C GLU A 152 -5.74 -2.91 -4.35
N ASN A 153 -6.44 -2.45 -5.39
CA ASN A 153 -7.33 -3.29 -6.15
C ASN A 153 -6.53 -4.18 -7.11
N HIS A 154 -6.91 -5.45 -7.19
CA HIS A 154 -6.37 -6.36 -8.20
C HIS A 154 -7.44 -6.73 -9.23
N GLY A 155 -7.04 -7.38 -10.33
CA GLY A 155 -7.98 -7.77 -11.39
C GLY A 155 -9.13 -8.65 -10.91
N ASP A 156 -8.96 -9.41 -9.81
CA ASP A 156 -9.99 -10.22 -9.18
C ASP A 156 -10.69 -9.55 -7.99
N SER A 157 -10.24 -8.36 -7.58
CA SER A 157 -10.69 -7.64 -6.39
C SER A 157 -10.80 -6.13 -6.65
N THR A 158 -11.57 -5.75 -7.68
CA THR A 158 -11.68 -4.35 -8.12
C THR A 158 -12.42 -3.45 -7.12
N PHE A 159 -13.76 -3.46 -7.13
CA PHE A 159 -14.56 -2.66 -6.18
C PHE A 159 -14.83 -3.39 -4.86
N ASP A 160 -14.50 -4.67 -4.77
CA ASP A 160 -14.76 -5.48 -3.58
C ASP A 160 -13.96 -4.98 -2.36
N ILE A 161 -12.81 -4.33 -2.58
CA ILE A 161 -12.00 -3.71 -1.52
C ILE A 161 -12.77 -2.61 -0.77
N LEU A 162 -13.79 -1.99 -1.39
CA LEU A 162 -14.61 -0.98 -0.72
C LEU A 162 -15.39 -1.57 0.45
N HIS A 163 -15.85 -2.83 0.35
CA HIS A 163 -16.48 -3.52 1.47
C HIS A 163 -15.51 -3.71 2.64
N VAL A 164 -14.22 -3.94 2.34
CA VAL A 164 -13.17 -4.06 3.36
C VAL A 164 -12.91 -2.72 4.03
N VAL A 165 -12.79 -1.65 3.24
CA VAL A 165 -12.62 -0.27 3.74
C VAL A 165 -13.78 0.14 4.66
N GLU A 166 -15.02 -0.09 4.22
CA GLU A 166 -16.23 0.23 5.00
C GLU A 166 -16.28 -0.56 6.32
N ALA A 167 -15.96 -1.86 6.29
CA ALA A 167 -16.05 -2.72 7.47
C ALA A 167 -14.87 -2.56 8.46
N ALA A 168 -13.68 -2.18 7.98
CA ALA A 168 -12.52 -1.90 8.82
C ALA A 168 -12.54 -0.49 9.43
N GLY A 169 -13.10 0.47 8.70
CA GLY A 169 -13.17 1.89 9.03
C GLY A 169 -12.31 2.74 8.09
N ALA A 170 -12.95 3.72 7.43
CA ALA A 170 -12.34 4.57 6.41
C ALA A 170 -11.28 5.56 6.96
N ASP A 171 -11.17 5.67 8.27
CA ASP A 171 -10.17 6.46 8.97
C ASP A 171 -8.80 5.77 9.03
N ILE A 172 -8.77 4.44 9.09
CA ILE A 172 -7.54 3.62 9.14
C ILE A 172 -7.29 2.81 7.86
N CYS A 173 -8.29 2.73 6.97
CA CYS A 173 -8.25 1.96 5.74
C CYS A 173 -8.72 2.80 4.55
N GLY A 174 -8.03 2.72 3.43
CA GLY A 174 -8.34 3.44 2.20
C GLY A 174 -8.09 2.61 0.94
N VAL A 175 -8.04 3.28 -0.20
CA VAL A 175 -7.82 2.66 -1.51
C VAL A 175 -6.54 3.17 -2.15
N ASN A 176 -5.69 2.25 -2.61
CA ASN A 176 -4.60 2.49 -3.55
C ASN A 176 -5.05 2.05 -4.95
N LEU A 177 -5.53 2.97 -5.78
CA LEU A 177 -6.18 2.58 -7.04
C LEU A 177 -5.16 2.27 -8.14
N ASP A 178 -4.94 0.98 -8.42
CA ASP A 178 -4.31 0.52 -9.65
C ASP A 178 -5.32 0.60 -10.81
N THR A 179 -5.12 1.63 -11.64
CA THR A 179 -5.95 1.89 -12.81
C THR A 179 -5.77 0.85 -13.93
N GLY A 180 -4.68 0.09 -13.97
CA GLY A 180 -4.49 -1.04 -14.86
C GLY A 180 -5.39 -2.22 -14.46
N ASN A 181 -5.43 -2.56 -13.17
CA ASN A 181 -6.22 -3.68 -12.66
C ASN A 181 -7.73 -3.49 -12.89
N THR A 182 -8.23 -2.26 -12.87
CA THR A 182 -9.65 -1.97 -13.20
C THR A 182 -10.05 -2.35 -14.64
N LEU A 183 -9.09 -2.39 -15.59
CA LEU A 183 -9.38 -2.74 -16.99
C LEU A 183 -9.59 -4.24 -17.19
N VAL A 184 -9.09 -5.09 -16.29
CA VAL A 184 -9.16 -6.56 -16.41
C VAL A 184 -10.60 -7.05 -16.51
N ASN A 185 -11.52 -6.43 -15.76
CA ASN A 185 -12.94 -6.79 -15.76
C ASN A 185 -13.80 -5.90 -16.68
N ALA A 186 -13.18 -5.03 -17.49
CA ALA A 186 -13.87 -4.01 -18.29
C ALA A 186 -14.86 -3.15 -17.49
N GLU A 187 -14.54 -2.89 -16.22
CA GLU A 187 -15.44 -2.15 -15.34
C GLU A 187 -15.38 -0.64 -15.63
N ASP A 188 -16.56 -0.01 -15.64
CA ASP A 188 -16.70 1.42 -15.93
C ASP A 188 -16.13 2.27 -14.77
N LYS A 189 -14.94 2.83 -14.98
CA LYS A 189 -14.21 3.67 -14.01
C LYS A 189 -15.04 4.89 -13.57
N TRP A 190 -15.94 5.38 -14.42
CA TRP A 190 -16.67 6.63 -14.20
C TRP A 190 -17.86 6.46 -13.24
N LYS A 191 -18.48 5.28 -13.18
CA LYS A 191 -19.72 5.07 -12.39
C LYS A 191 -19.50 4.83 -10.90
N LYS A 192 -18.35 4.30 -10.48
CA LYS A 192 -18.07 3.94 -9.07
C LYS A 192 -16.86 4.66 -8.45
N GLY A 193 -15.90 5.11 -9.25
CA GLY A 193 -14.73 5.85 -8.75
C GLY A 193 -15.10 7.16 -8.04
N PHE A 194 -16.23 7.79 -8.41
CA PHE A 194 -16.71 9.03 -7.78
C PHE A 194 -17.45 8.83 -6.44
N GLN A 195 -17.90 7.62 -6.11
CA GLN A 195 -18.51 7.32 -4.81
C GLN A 195 -17.46 7.06 -3.71
N ALA A 196 -16.25 6.63 -4.09
CA ALA A 196 -15.13 6.35 -3.18
C ALA A 196 -14.18 7.55 -2.97
N VAL A 197 -14.56 8.75 -3.42
CA VAL A 197 -13.67 9.95 -3.44
C VAL A 197 -13.14 10.37 -2.06
N PRO A 198 -13.81 10.17 -0.91
CA PRO A 198 -13.20 10.47 0.37
C PRO A 198 -12.06 9.50 0.76
N SER A 199 -11.99 8.30 0.17
CA SER A 199 -11.13 7.20 0.61
C SER A 199 -10.03 6.78 -0.38
N ILE A 200 -10.02 7.33 -1.60
CA ILE A 200 -8.94 7.09 -2.57
C ILE A 200 -7.72 7.93 -2.18
N CYS A 201 -6.65 7.28 -1.71
CA CYS A 201 -5.35 7.94 -1.54
C CYS A 201 -4.58 7.89 -2.85
N GLY A 202 -4.80 8.93 -3.67
CA GLY A 202 -3.82 9.37 -4.65
C GLY A 202 -3.22 10.69 -4.15
N GLY A 203 -2.14 10.63 -3.36
CA GLY A 203 -1.31 11.79 -3.05
C GLY A 203 -2.03 13.05 -2.52
N PHE A 204 -3.05 12.91 -1.65
CA PHE A 204 -3.72 14.06 -1.05
C PHE A 204 -3.00 14.49 0.23
N TRP A 205 -2.00 15.35 0.06
CA TRP A 205 -1.31 16.05 1.14
C TRP A 205 -2.28 17.02 1.84
N LYS A 206 -2.44 16.88 3.16
CA LYS A 206 -2.78 18.01 4.02
C LYS A 206 -1.57 18.32 4.89
N ASN A 207 -1.17 19.59 4.82
CA ASN A 207 -0.04 20.22 5.50
C ASN A 207 0.02 19.91 7.00
#